data_AF-A0A7X7RSQ3-F1
#
_entry.id   AF-A0A7X7RSQ3-F1
#
_cell.length_a   1.000
_cell.length_b   1.000
_cell.length_c   1.000
_cell.angle_alpha   90.00
_cell.angle_beta   90.00
_cell.angle_gamma   90.00
#
_symmetry.space_group_name_H-M   'P 1'
#
loop_
_entity.id
_entity.type
_entity.pdbx_description
1 polymer ?
#
loop_
_entity_poly.entity_id
_entity_poly.type
_entity_poly.pdbx_seq_one_letter_code
_entity_poly.pdbx_strand_id
1 'polypeptide(L)' 'MKRPTLSVVPPDTEALWRLAVAANEAFAAAPSKETADGVIAAFGRFADAFLARPADVEAIKAAVRRRVETLLERAA' A
#
# COMPACT_ATOMS: atom_id res chain seq x y z
N MET A 1 -20.48 24.34 19.48
CA MET A 1 -20.18 23.03 18.85
C MET A 1 -18.88 23.16 18.08
N LYS A 2 -17.79 22.52 18.53
CA LYS A 2 -16.49 22.53 17.83
C LYS A 2 -16.59 21.57 16.64
N ARG A 3 -16.46 22.07 15.41
CA ARG A 3 -16.36 21.22 14.21
C ARG A 3 -15.07 20.39 14.35
N PRO A 4 -15.09 19.06 14.16
CA PRO A 4 -13.86 18.31 14.05
C PRO A 4 -13.09 18.88 12.86
N THR A 5 -11.91 19.43 13.13
CA THR A 5 -10.96 19.84 12.10
C THR A 5 -10.65 18.61 11.26
N LEU A 6 -10.89 18.72 9.94
CA LEU A 6 -10.39 17.78 8.95
C LEU A 6 -8.93 17.45 9.30
N SER A 7 -8.70 16.21 9.73
CA SER A 7 -7.36 15.71 10.02
C SER A 7 -6.49 16.04 8.81
N VAL A 8 -5.52 16.92 9.02
CA VAL A 8 -4.52 17.26 8.01
C VAL A 8 -3.77 15.96 7.74
N VAL A 9 -4.03 15.34 6.58
CA VAL A 9 -3.21 14.24 6.10
C VAL A 9 -1.79 14.79 6.00
N PRO A 10 -0.82 14.21 6.71
CA PRO A 10 0.57 14.67 6.61
C PRO A 10 0.98 14.66 5.13
N PRO A 11 1.68 15.69 4.63
CA PRO A 11 2.08 15.77 3.23
C PRO A 11 2.89 14.53 2.79
N ASP A 12 3.61 13.92 3.72
CA ASP A 12 4.36 12.67 3.50
C ASP A 12 3.44 11.48 3.20
N THR A 13 2.23 11.44 3.76
CA THR A 13 1.26 10.35 3.54
C THR A 13 0.66 10.40 2.13
N GLU A 14 0.46 11.59 1.56
CA GLU A 14 0.00 11.73 0.18
C GLU A 14 1.09 11.30 -0.83
N ALA A 15 2.36 11.62 -0.56
CA ALA A 15 3.48 11.13 -1.35
C ALA A 15 3.60 9.60 -1.30
N LEU A 16 3.44 9.00 -0.12
CA LEU A 16 3.45 7.55 0.07
C LEU A 16 2.27 6.86 -0.63
N TRP A 17 1.09 7.49 -0.63
CA TRP A 17 -0.07 7.00 -1.38
C TRP A 17 0.22 6.96 -2.89
N ARG A 18 0.74 8.06 -3.46
CA ARG A 18 1.08 8.12 -4.88
C ARG A 18 2.14 7.08 -5.26
N LEU A 19 3.13 6.85 -4.40
CA LEU A 19 4.13 5.80 -4.59
C LEU A 19 3.50 4.40 -4.60
N ALA A 20 2.56 4.12 -3.68
CA ALA A 20 1.84 2.85 -3.63
C ALA A 20 1.00 2.59 -4.88
N VAL A 21 0.33 3.63 -5.39
CA VAL A 21 -0.42 3.57 -6.66
C VAL A 21 0.52 3.28 -7.84
N ALA A 22 1.64 4.01 -7.96
CA ALA A 22 2.59 3.80 -9.03
C ALA A 22 3.20 2.38 -9.02
N ALA A 23 3.50 1.84 -7.84
CA ALA A 23 3.97 0.46 -7.70
C ALA A 23 2.91 -0.55 -8.18
N ASN A 24 1.63 -0.31 -7.87
CA ASN A 24 0.53 -1.17 -8.32
C ASN A 24 0.30 -1.09 -9.84
N GLU A 25 0.46 0.08 -10.44
CA GLU A 25 0.40 0.24 -11.90
C GLU A 25 1.55 -0.50 -12.59
N ALA A 26 2.76 -0.42 -12.05
CA ALA A 26 3.91 -1.18 -12.56
C ALA A 26 3.66 -2.70 -12.48
N PHE A 27 3.10 -3.18 -11.37
CA PHE A 27 2.70 -4.58 -11.23
C PHE A 27 1.61 -4.99 -12.23
N ALA A 28 0.60 -4.14 -12.45
CA ALA A 28 -0.47 -4.43 -13.41
C ALA A 28 0.06 -4.50 -14.86
N ALA A 29 1.05 -3.68 -15.21
CA ALA A 29 1.65 -3.67 -16.54
C ALA A 29 2.57 -4.88 -16.79
N ALA A 30 3.34 -5.30 -15.78
CA ALA A 30 4.28 -6.40 -15.89
C ALA A 30 4.33 -7.22 -14.58
N PRO A 31 3.37 -8.14 -14.36
CA PRO A 31 3.30 -8.93 -13.15
C PRO A 31 4.54 -9.80 -12.98
N SER A 32 5.33 -9.52 -11.95
CA SER A 32 6.53 -10.28 -11.59
C SER A 32 6.74 -10.25 -10.09
N LYS A 33 7.54 -11.19 -9.57
CA LYS A 33 7.91 -11.21 -8.15
C LYS A 33 8.54 -9.90 -7.69
N GLU A 34 9.36 -9.28 -8.53
CA GLU A 34 10.01 -8.00 -8.22
C GLU A 34 8.99 -6.86 -8.08
N THR A 35 8.10 -6.71 -9.07
CA THR A 35 7.03 -5.69 -8.99
C THR A 35 6.05 -5.94 -7.84
N ALA A 36 5.80 -7.21 -7.51
CA ALA A 36 4.99 -7.64 -6.38
C ALA A 36 5.57 -7.19 -5.03
N ASP A 37 6.86 -7.42 -4.82
CA ASP A 37 7.58 -6.97 -3.62
C ASP A 37 7.54 -5.43 -3.50
N GLY A 38 7.64 -4.72 -4.63
CA GLY A 38 7.48 -3.26 -4.70
C GLY A 38 6.11 -2.76 -4.22
N VAL A 39 5.03 -3.42 -4.63
CA VAL A 39 3.66 -3.10 -4.17
C VAL A 39 3.53 -3.28 -2.66
N ILE A 40 3.97 -4.43 -2.13
CA ILE A 40 3.86 -4.75 -0.70
C ILE A 40 4.64 -3.71 0.13
N ALA A 41 5.85 -3.35 -0.29
CA ALA A 41 6.68 -2.37 0.40
C ALA A 41 6.03 -0.97 0.40
N ALA A 42 5.50 -0.52 -0.75
CA ALA A 42 4.92 0.81 -0.87
C ALA A 42 3.61 0.96 -0.07
N PHE A 43 2.70 -0.01 -0.16
CA PHE A 43 1.49 -0.02 0.68
C PHE A 43 1.79 -0.19 2.16
N GLY A 44 2.83 -0.95 2.51
CA GLY A 44 3.29 -1.09 3.89
C GLY A 44 3.78 0.23 4.49
N ARG A 45 4.56 1.02 3.74
CA ARG A 45 5.01 2.35 4.18
C ARG A 45 3.87 3.35 4.28
N PHE A 46 2.93 3.31 3.33
CA PHE A 46 1.71 4.13 3.39
C PHE A 46 0.87 3.80 4.64
N ALA A 47 0.65 2.51 4.90
CA ALA A 47 -0.10 2.05 6.06
C ALA A 47 0.59 2.47 7.38
N ASP A 48 1.92 2.35 7.47
CA ASP A 48 2.70 2.77 8.63
C ASP A 48 2.57 4.27 8.91
N ALA A 49 2.57 5.11 7.87
CA ALA A 49 2.41 6.54 8.01
C ALA A 49 0.97 6.99 8.32
N PHE A 50 -0.04 6.18 7.98
CA PHE A 50 -1.46 6.54 8.15
C PHE A 50 -2.10 5.90 9.39
N LEU A 51 -1.63 4.74 9.82
CA LEU A 51 -2.22 3.99 10.92
C LEU A 51 -1.43 4.17 12.21
N ALA A 52 -2.15 4.40 13.31
CA ALA A 52 -1.54 4.56 14.63
C ALA A 52 -1.05 3.23 15.25
N ARG A 53 -1.37 2.07 14.66
CA ARG A 53 -1.15 0.74 15.25
C ARG A 53 -0.35 -0.18 14.32
N PRO A 54 0.80 -0.71 14.77
CA PRO A 54 1.64 -1.61 13.97
C PRO A 54 0.94 -2.91 13.51
N ALA A 55 0.00 -3.43 14.32
CA ALA A 55 -0.75 -4.65 13.97
C ALA A 55 -1.62 -4.48 12.70
N ASP A 56 -2.14 -3.28 12.47
CA ASP A 56 -2.97 -2.97 11.30
C ASP A 56 -2.10 -2.86 10.02
N VAL A 57 -0.86 -2.40 10.17
CA VAL A 57 0.14 -2.32 9.08
C VAL A 57 0.51 -3.72 8.57
N GLU A 58 0.81 -4.64 9.49
CA GLU A 58 1.16 -6.02 9.13
C GLU A 58 -0.03 -6.76 8.51
N ALA A 59 -1.26 -6.51 8.98
CA ALA A 59 -2.46 -7.04 8.37
C ALA A 59 -2.65 -6.56 6.92
N ILE A 60 -2.39 -5.28 6.65
CA ILE A 60 -2.44 -4.72 5.29
C ILE A 60 -1.36 -5.34 4.39
N LYS A 61 -0.11 -5.42 4.87
CA LYS A 61 0.97 -6.08 4.10
C LYS A 61 0.61 -7.52 3.75
N ALA A 62 0.04 -8.27 4.70
CA ALA A 62 -0.39 -9.65 4.46
C ALA A 62 -1.54 -9.74 3.45
N ALA A 63 -2.54 -8.86 3.54
CA ALA A 63 -3.65 -8.81 2.59
C ALA A 63 -3.18 -8.46 1.17
N VAL A 64 -2.29 -7.47 1.04
CA VAL A 64 -1.68 -7.07 -0.23
C VAL A 64 -0.85 -8.22 -0.81
N ARG A 65 0.01 -8.85 0.02
CA ARG A 65 0.81 -10.01 -0.40
C ARG A 65 -0.06 -11.12 -0.97
N ARG A 66 -1.07 -11.56 -0.23
CA ARG A 66 -1.98 -12.63 -0.67
C ARG A 66 -2.63 -12.29 -2.01
N ARG A 67 -3.07 -11.03 -2.18
CA ARG A 67 -3.70 -10.58 -3.42
C ARG A 67 -2.73 -10.63 -4.60
N VAL A 68 -1.51 -10.18 -4.39
CA VAL A 68 -0.46 -10.11 -5.40
C VAL A 68 0.01 -11.51 -5.79
N GLU A 69 0.19 -12.42 -4.84
CA GLU A 69 0.50 -13.84 -5.09
C GLU A 69 -0.59 -14.50 -5.95
N THR A 70 -1.87 -14.32 -5.60
CA THR A 70 -2.98 -14.84 -6.41
C THR A 70 -3.00 -14.27 -7.83
N LEU A 71 -2.57 -13.01 -8.01
CA LEU A 71 -2.49 -12.40 -9.35
C LEU A 71 -1.32 -12.94 -10.17
N LEU A 72 -0.18 -13.18 -9.52
CA LEU A 72 0.98 -13.81 -10.15
C LEU A 72 0.66 -15.23 -10.62
N GLU A 73 0.01 -16.04 -9.78
CA GLU A 73 -0.40 -17.41 -10.15
C GLU A 73 -1.37 -17.45 -11.34
N ARG A 74 -2.20 -16.41 -11.51
CA ARG A 74 -3.12 -16.30 -12.65
C ARG A 74 -2.46 -15.81 -13.93
N ALA A 75 -1.28 -15.22 -13.84
CA ALA A 75 -0.54 -14.67 -14.97
C ALA A 75 0.52 -15.64 -15.53
N ALA A 76 0.83 -16.71 -14.79
CA ALA A 76 1.74 -17.80 -15.18
C ALA A 76 1.00 -18.91 -15.94
#